data_AF-G4D604-F1
#
_entry.id   AF-G4D604-F1
#
_cell.length_a   1.000
_cell.length_b   1.000
_cell.length_c   1.000
_cell.angle_alpha   90.00
_cell.angle_beta   90.00
_cell.angle_gamma   90.00
#
_symmetry.space_group_name_H-M   'P 1'
#
loop_
_entity.id
_entity.type
_entity.pdbx_description
1 polymer ?
#
loop_
_entity_poly.entity_id
_entity_poly.type
_entity_poly.pdbx_seq_one_letter_code
_entity_poly.pdbx_strand_id
1 'polypeptide(L)'
;MIDYFTEGEFMKKLNFKIDNIGTIDGVLKIEQLSKILLEVSNLESNVADKFMEENNLIWMIYSWTFKLSRNIKIGEDIKVATWVSNISKLRISREFVIEIEGNVIGECRAEFLIIELKSRKAIVAPKELLNYFEIYKKELFKSTRISRSDVNKLVSVSISGSDFDQNKHINNSVYIRWIEEAIYLEMKRHIKF
;
A
#
# COMPACT_ATOMS: atom_id res chain seq x y z
N MET A 1 10.31 -5.19 23.18
CA MET A 1 9.36 -5.42 22.07
C MET A 1 8.55 -4.14 21.98
N ILE A 2 8.63 -3.39 20.88
CA ILE A 2 7.95 -2.09 20.80
C ILE A 2 6.47 -2.36 20.50
N ASP A 3 5.60 -1.85 21.36
CA ASP A 3 4.15 -1.93 21.17
C ASP A 3 3.69 -0.71 20.35
N TYR A 4 3.58 -0.92 19.03
CA TYR A 4 3.13 0.09 18.08
C TYR A 4 1.65 0.49 18.29
N PHE A 5 0.90 -0.27 19.08
CA PHE A 5 -0.51 -0.03 19.34
C PHE A 5 -0.77 0.70 20.67
N THR A 6 0.22 0.79 21.57
CA THR A 6 0.17 1.64 22.76
C THR A 6 1.08 2.87 22.71
N GLU A 7 2.18 2.84 21.94
CA GLU A 7 3.09 3.99 21.78
C GLU A 7 2.89 4.69 20.42
N GLY A 8 2.10 5.77 20.41
CA GLY A 8 2.04 6.68 19.27
C GLY A 8 0.68 7.36 19.11
N GLU A 9 0.51 8.53 19.72
CA GLU A 9 -0.69 9.38 19.56
C GLU A 9 -0.97 9.74 18.09
N PHE A 10 0.07 9.72 17.26
CA PHE A 10 0.04 10.12 15.85
C PHE A 10 -0.32 8.98 14.89
N MET A 11 -0.42 7.74 15.38
CA MET A 11 -0.72 6.58 14.52
C MET A 11 -2.22 6.42 14.32
N LYS A 12 -2.66 6.34 13.06
CA LYS A 12 -4.05 5.93 12.75
C LYS A 12 -4.17 4.42 12.84
N LYS A 13 -5.25 3.95 13.44
CA LYS A 13 -5.50 2.55 13.76
C LYS A 13 -6.91 2.13 13.35
N LEU A 14 -7.03 1.00 12.68
CA LEU A 14 -8.32 0.38 12.36
C LEU A 14 -8.21 -1.14 12.49
N ASN A 15 -9.35 -1.75 12.83
CA ASN A 15 -9.49 -3.19 12.92
C ASN A 15 -10.33 -3.69 11.75
N PHE A 16 -9.95 -4.83 11.18
CA PHE A 16 -10.65 -5.46 10.07
C PHE A 16 -10.86 -6.93 10.36
N LYS A 17 -12.08 -7.42 10.12
CA LYS A 17 -12.36 -8.85 10.04
C LYS A 17 -12.08 -9.31 8.62
N ILE A 18 -11.22 -10.30 8.45
CA ILE A 18 -10.96 -10.85 7.11
C ILE A 18 -12.11 -11.78 6.74
N ASP A 19 -12.89 -11.35 5.76
CA ASP A 19 -13.94 -12.16 5.15
C ASP A 19 -13.41 -12.89 3.90
N ASN A 20 -14.31 -13.50 3.13
CA ASN A 20 -13.93 -14.22 1.92
C ASN A 20 -13.54 -13.28 0.75
N ILE A 21 -13.91 -12.00 0.82
CA ILE A 21 -13.72 -11.04 -0.27
C ILE A 21 -12.22 -10.69 -0.36
N GLY A 22 -11.68 -10.78 -1.57
CA GLY A 22 -10.27 -10.47 -1.80
C GLY A 22 -9.31 -11.54 -1.26
N THR A 23 -9.80 -12.77 -1.03
CA THR A 23 -8.97 -13.91 -0.68
C THR A 23 -8.82 -14.89 -1.85
N ILE A 24 -7.79 -15.73 -1.79
CA ILE A 24 -7.57 -16.87 -2.69
C ILE A 24 -7.19 -18.08 -1.85
N ASP A 25 -7.89 -19.19 -2.03
CA ASP A 25 -7.67 -20.42 -1.25
C ASP A 25 -7.64 -20.18 0.28
N GLY A 26 -8.47 -19.25 0.77
CA GLY A 26 -8.58 -18.89 2.18
C GLY A 26 -7.52 -17.92 2.71
N VAL A 27 -6.64 -17.41 1.85
CA VAL A 27 -5.57 -16.47 2.17
C VAL A 27 -5.86 -15.08 1.60
N LEU A 28 -5.68 -14.03 2.40
CA LEU A 28 -5.84 -12.64 1.98
C LEU A 28 -4.82 -12.30 0.88
N LYS A 29 -5.32 -11.81 -0.26
CA LYS A 29 -4.47 -11.33 -1.35
C LYS A 29 -3.77 -10.03 -0.94
N ILE A 30 -2.55 -9.83 -1.44
CA ILE A 30 -1.81 -8.59 -1.26
C ILE A 30 -2.53 -7.42 -1.93
N GLU A 31 -3.26 -7.64 -3.03
CA GLU A 31 -4.17 -6.66 -3.61
C GLU A 31 -5.15 -6.13 -2.54
N GLN A 32 -5.84 -7.02 -1.84
CA GLN A 32 -6.84 -6.63 -0.84
C GLN A 32 -6.18 -6.00 0.38
N LEU A 33 -5.04 -6.56 0.82
CA LEU A 33 -4.26 -5.96 1.90
C LEU A 33 -3.86 -4.52 1.57
N SER A 34 -3.40 -4.24 0.34
CA SER A 34 -3.02 -2.88 -0.07
C SER A 34 -4.18 -1.89 0.02
N LYS A 35 -5.41 -2.32 -0.30
CA LYS A 35 -6.62 -1.49 -0.17
C LYS A 35 -6.93 -1.20 1.30
N ILE A 36 -6.86 -2.21 2.16
CA ILE A 36 -7.02 -2.05 3.62
C ILE A 36 -6.00 -1.04 4.16
N LEU A 37 -4.72 -1.18 3.79
CA LEU A 37 -3.67 -0.25 4.25
C LEU A 37 -3.95 1.19 3.79
N LEU A 38 -4.39 1.39 2.55
CA LEU A 38 -4.75 2.72 2.04
C LEU A 38 -5.99 3.30 2.73
N GLU A 39 -6.97 2.48 3.09
CA GLU A 39 -8.13 2.92 3.85
C GLU A 39 -7.70 3.54 5.20
N VAL A 40 -6.78 2.88 5.92
CA VAL A 40 -6.24 3.45 7.18
C VAL A 40 -5.42 4.72 6.92
N SER A 41 -4.64 4.76 5.84
CA SER A 41 -3.87 5.96 5.43
C SER A 41 -4.77 7.16 5.15
N ASN A 42 -5.95 6.94 4.59
CA ASN A 42 -6.90 7.99 4.21
C ASN A 42 -7.54 8.68 5.42
N LEU A 43 -7.60 8.02 6.59
CA LEU A 43 -8.06 8.64 7.83
C LEU A 43 -7.26 9.89 8.22
N GLU A 44 -5.98 9.93 7.84
CA GLU A 44 -5.13 11.11 8.00
C GLU A 44 -5.10 11.94 6.72
N SER A 45 -5.04 11.30 5.55
CA SER A 45 -4.68 12.00 4.30
C SER A 45 -5.80 12.83 3.70
N ASN A 46 -7.07 12.50 3.97
CA ASN A 46 -8.22 13.19 3.38
C ASN A 46 -8.32 14.66 3.81
N VAL A 47 -7.69 15.04 4.92
CA VAL A 47 -7.66 16.45 5.38
C VAL A 47 -6.94 17.37 4.39
N ALA A 48 -6.07 16.81 3.54
CA ALA A 48 -5.33 17.53 2.52
C ALA A 48 -6.03 17.56 1.14
N ASP A 49 -7.17 16.87 0.96
CA ASP A 49 -7.80 16.71 -0.36
C ASP A 49 -8.15 18.05 -1.01
N LYS A 50 -8.74 18.97 -0.24
CA LYS A 50 -9.07 20.32 -0.71
C LYS A 50 -7.82 21.07 -1.20
N PHE A 51 -6.73 21.00 -0.44
CA PHE A 51 -5.47 21.65 -0.86
C PHE A 51 -4.95 21.02 -2.16
N MET A 52 -4.99 19.69 -2.28
CA MET A 52 -4.54 18.97 -3.47
C MET A 52 -5.36 19.36 -4.70
N GLU A 53 -6.69 19.41 -4.58
CA GLU A 53 -7.61 19.82 -5.65
C GLU A 53 -7.36 21.27 -6.10
N GLU A 54 -7.34 22.22 -5.16
CA GLU A 54 -7.13 23.65 -5.45
C GLU A 54 -5.77 23.92 -6.13
N ASN A 55 -4.77 23.09 -5.83
CA ASN A 55 -3.42 23.20 -6.39
C ASN A 55 -3.16 22.29 -7.61
N ASN A 56 -4.17 21.57 -8.11
CA ASN A 56 -4.03 20.62 -9.23
C ASN A 56 -2.97 19.53 -8.99
N LEU A 57 -2.94 18.98 -7.78
CA LEU A 57 -2.01 17.95 -7.35
C LEU A 57 -2.74 16.62 -7.12
N ILE A 58 -2.06 15.51 -7.38
CA ILE A 58 -2.56 14.17 -7.04
C ILE A 58 -1.49 13.35 -6.32
N TRP A 59 -1.97 12.43 -5.47
CA TRP A 59 -1.16 11.39 -4.87
C TRP A 59 -0.92 10.27 -5.87
N MET A 60 0.33 9.84 -6.01
CA MET A 60 0.70 8.64 -6.76
C MET A 60 1.53 7.72 -5.90
N ILE A 61 1.09 6.47 -5.74
CA ILE A 61 1.89 5.43 -5.12
C ILE A 61 3.00 5.02 -6.08
N TYR A 62 4.24 5.28 -5.69
CA TYR A 62 5.42 4.97 -6.49
C TYR A 62 5.96 3.57 -6.24
N SER A 63 5.91 3.09 -5.00
CA SER A 63 6.32 1.73 -4.68
C SER A 63 5.70 1.23 -3.38
N TRP A 64 5.52 -0.09 -3.32
CA TRP A 64 5.21 -0.82 -2.12
C TRP A 64 6.36 -1.75 -1.70
N THR A 65 6.47 -2.02 -0.41
CA THR A 65 7.20 -3.16 0.12
C THR A 65 6.34 -3.82 1.18
N PHE A 66 6.09 -5.12 1.03
CA PHE A 66 5.32 -5.92 1.97
C PHE A 66 6.25 -6.95 2.61
N LYS A 67 6.32 -7.00 3.94
CA LYS A 67 7.01 -8.05 4.69
C LYS A 67 6.02 -8.69 5.64
N LEU A 68 5.63 -9.93 5.34
CA LEU A 68 4.73 -10.72 6.19
C LEU A 68 5.51 -11.91 6.75
N SER A 69 5.37 -12.19 8.03
CA SER A 69 5.96 -13.38 8.67
C SER A 69 5.17 -14.65 8.33
N ARG A 70 3.87 -14.51 8.02
CA ARG A 70 2.99 -15.55 7.51
C ARG A 70 1.82 -14.96 6.72
N ASN A 71 1.09 -15.82 6.03
CA ASN A 71 -0.18 -15.47 5.39
C ASN A 71 -1.25 -15.08 6.43
N ILE A 72 -2.11 -14.14 6.05
CA ILE A 72 -3.32 -13.74 6.77
C ILE A 72 -4.50 -14.52 6.18
N LYS A 73 -5.36 -15.09 7.02
CA LYS A 73 -6.43 -16.02 6.63
C LYS A 73 -7.82 -15.45 6.88
N ILE A 74 -8.81 -16.00 6.16
CA ILE A 74 -10.23 -15.76 6.44
C ILE A 74 -10.54 -16.07 7.90
N GLY A 75 -11.35 -15.21 8.52
CA GLY A 75 -11.78 -15.34 9.91
C GLY A 75 -10.83 -14.71 10.91
N GLU A 76 -9.62 -14.30 10.51
CA GLU A 76 -8.71 -13.57 11.39
C GLU A 76 -9.15 -12.11 11.55
N ASP A 77 -8.91 -11.57 12.74
CA ASP A 77 -9.05 -10.14 13.04
C ASP A 77 -7.67 -9.49 12.97
N ILE A 78 -7.50 -8.53 12.07
CA ILE A 78 -6.25 -7.77 11.94
C ILE A 78 -6.43 -6.37 12.50
N LYS A 79 -5.39 -5.86 13.17
CA LYS A 79 -5.26 -4.44 13.50
C LYS A 79 -4.18 -3.84 12.62
N VAL A 80 -4.45 -2.69 12.04
CA VAL A 80 -3.51 -1.97 11.19
C VAL A 80 -3.19 -0.63 11.81
N ALA A 81 -1.91 -0.31 11.93
CA ALA A 81 -1.43 1.02 12.33
C ALA A 81 -0.61 1.64 11.19
N THR A 82 -0.67 2.96 11.01
CA THR A 82 0.13 3.69 10.01
C THR A 82 0.56 5.08 10.45
N TRP A 83 1.67 5.56 9.90
CA TRP A 83 2.21 6.91 10.09
C TRP A 83 3.14 7.31 8.94
N VAL A 84 3.32 8.62 8.73
CA VAL A 84 4.36 9.15 7.81
C VAL A 84 5.72 9.09 8.51
N SER A 85 6.65 8.31 7.96
CA SER A 85 7.98 8.10 8.55
C SER A 85 9.04 9.06 8.06
N ASN A 86 8.95 9.46 6.80
CA ASN A 86 9.99 10.26 6.18
C ASN A 86 9.45 11.09 5.01
N ILE A 87 10.06 12.25 4.79
CA ILE A 87 9.81 13.10 3.64
C ILE A 87 11.16 13.44 3.02
N SER A 88 11.40 12.92 1.82
CA SER A 88 12.70 13.03 1.14
C SER A 88 12.55 13.53 -0.29
N LYS A 89 12.95 14.78 -0.55
CA LYS A 89 12.84 15.45 -1.86
C LYS A 89 11.46 15.25 -2.51
N LEU A 90 11.31 14.23 -3.35
CA LEU A 90 10.07 13.92 -4.08
C LEU A 90 9.17 12.91 -3.37
N ARG A 91 9.67 12.16 -2.38
CA ARG A 91 8.99 11.02 -1.76
C ARG A 91 8.47 11.32 -0.37
N ILE A 92 7.28 10.82 -0.10
CA ILE A 92 6.68 10.74 1.23
C ILE A 92 6.55 9.26 1.57
N SER A 93 7.30 8.82 2.58
CA SER A 93 7.32 7.43 3.03
C SER A 93 6.29 7.24 4.14
N ARG A 94 5.44 6.23 3.98
CA ARG A 94 4.44 5.83 4.99
C ARG A 94 4.67 4.37 5.37
N GLU A 95 4.68 4.11 6.66
CA GLU A 95 4.85 2.77 7.22
C GLU A 95 3.52 2.22 7.67
N PHE A 96 3.43 0.89 7.73
CA PHE A 96 2.28 0.15 8.20
C PHE A 96 2.72 -1.03 9.05
N VAL A 97 2.03 -1.25 10.17
CA VAL A 97 2.17 -2.45 11.01
C VAL A 97 0.84 -3.18 11.04
N ILE A 98 0.89 -4.50 10.90
CA ILE A 98 -0.27 -5.38 10.95
C ILE A 98 -0.10 -6.33 12.13
N GLU A 99 -1.07 -6.32 13.03
CA GLU A 99 -1.12 -7.18 14.22
C GLU A 99 -2.28 -8.15 14.15
N ILE A 100 -2.07 -9.37 14.63
CA ILE A 100 -3.12 -10.36 14.92
C ILE A 100 -2.88 -10.86 16.34
N GLU A 101 -3.90 -10.78 17.19
CA GLU A 101 -3.87 -11.27 18.58
C GLU A 101 -2.65 -10.76 19.38
N GLY A 102 -2.27 -9.49 19.22
CA GLY A 102 -1.11 -8.90 19.93
C GLY A 102 0.26 -9.19 19.29
N ASN A 103 0.32 -9.97 18.21
CA ASN A 103 1.56 -10.29 17.52
C ASN A 103 1.68 -9.51 16.21
N VAL A 104 2.84 -8.90 15.96
CA VAL A 104 3.12 -8.26 14.66
C VAL A 104 3.35 -9.34 13.60
N ILE A 105 2.47 -9.36 12.60
CA ILE A 105 2.49 -10.34 11.51
C ILE A 105 3.01 -9.71 10.21
N GLY A 106 2.91 -8.38 10.10
CA GLY A 106 3.31 -7.67 8.90
C GLY A 106 3.86 -6.29 9.14
N GLU A 107 4.87 -5.94 8.36
CA GLU A 107 5.44 -4.59 8.24
C GLU A 107 5.43 -4.21 6.76
N CYS A 108 4.78 -3.10 6.42
CA CYS A 108 4.68 -2.64 5.04
C CYS A 108 5.11 -1.18 4.92
N ARG A 109 5.55 -0.81 3.73
CA ARG A 109 5.97 0.56 3.40
C ARG A 109 5.43 0.96 2.04
N ALA A 110 4.85 2.15 1.95
CA ALA A 110 4.49 2.80 0.71
C ALA A 110 5.30 4.08 0.52
N GLU A 111 5.77 4.30 -0.70
CA GLU A 111 6.37 5.57 -1.12
C GLU A 111 5.37 6.30 -2.01
N PHE A 112 5.00 7.51 -1.61
CA PHE A 112 4.12 8.39 -2.36
C PHE A 112 4.91 9.49 -3.05
N LEU A 113 4.45 9.87 -4.24
CA LEU A 113 4.89 11.06 -4.96
C LEU A 113 3.70 12.01 -5.11
N ILE A 114 4.00 13.31 -5.15
CA ILE A 114 3.06 14.34 -5.55
C ILE A 114 3.23 14.59 -7.05
N ILE A 115 2.17 14.44 -7.82
CA ILE A 115 2.16 14.73 -9.25
C ILE A 115 1.38 16.02 -9.50
N GLU A 116 1.97 16.96 -10.21
CA GLU A 116 1.25 18.13 -10.72
C GLU A 116 0.50 17.75 -12.00
N LEU A 117 -0.83 17.91 -12.03
CA LEU A 117 -1.68 17.47 -13.14
C LEU A 117 -1.37 18.18 -14.46
N LYS A 118 -0.99 19.47 -14.41
CA LYS A 118 -0.68 20.28 -15.59
C LYS A 118 0.56 19.77 -16.31
N SER A 119 1.66 19.56 -15.59
CA SER A 119 2.92 19.08 -16.18
C SER A 119 3.03 17.56 -16.24
N ARG A 120 2.20 16.84 -15.49
CA ARG A 120 2.27 15.38 -15.24
C ARG A 120 3.63 14.93 -14.68
N LYS A 121 4.30 15.80 -13.94
CA LYS A 121 5.61 15.52 -13.34
C LYS A 121 5.49 15.36 -11.84
N ALA A 122 6.35 14.49 -11.30
CA ALA A 122 6.56 14.43 -9.87
C ALA A 122 7.27 15.71 -9.39
N ILE A 123 6.70 16.34 -8.36
CA ILE A 123 7.24 17.56 -7.76
C ILE A 123 7.62 17.32 -6.30
N VAL A 124 8.41 18.24 -5.74
CA VAL A 124 8.64 18.29 -4.29
C VAL A 124 7.32 18.69 -3.64
N ALA A 125 6.94 18.00 -2.57
CA ALA A 125 5.72 18.32 -1.84
C ALA A 125 5.77 19.77 -1.31
N PRO A 126 4.75 20.61 -1.60
CA PRO A 126 4.67 21.96 -1.05
C PRO A 126 4.71 21.95 0.48
N LYS A 127 5.35 22.93 1.11
CA LYS A 127 5.47 22.98 2.58
C LYS A 127 4.10 23.07 3.24
N GLU A 128 3.18 23.79 2.61
CA GLU A 128 1.79 23.95 3.01
C GLU A 128 1.06 22.61 3.05
N LEU A 129 1.32 21.73 2.08
CA LEU A 129 0.79 20.36 2.08
C LEU A 129 1.36 19.56 3.27
N LEU A 130 2.64 19.73 3.59
CA LEU A 130 3.27 18.98 4.68
C LEU A 130 2.74 19.36 6.06
N ASN A 131 2.19 20.56 6.22
CA ASN A 131 1.59 21.01 7.48
C ASN A 131 0.30 20.25 7.85
N TYR A 132 -0.28 19.48 6.93
CA TYR A 132 -1.45 18.63 7.18
C TYR A 132 -1.10 17.29 7.84
N PHE A 133 0.18 16.94 7.94
CA PHE A 133 0.63 15.62 8.36
C PHE A 133 1.56 15.69 9.57
N GLU A 134 1.41 14.73 10.47
CA GLU A 134 2.35 14.55 11.58
C GLU A 134 3.42 13.54 11.18
N ILE A 135 4.68 13.98 11.22
CA ILE A 135 5.80 13.15 10.81
C ILE A 135 6.38 12.44 12.03
N TYR A 136 6.10 11.15 12.15
CA TYR A 136 6.73 10.30 13.15
C TYR A 136 7.93 9.60 12.53
N LYS A 137 9.14 10.13 12.77
CA LYS A 137 10.42 9.71 12.14
C LYS A 137 10.92 8.32 12.57
N LYS A 138 10.08 7.31 12.43
CA LYS A 138 10.37 5.90 12.68
C LYS A 138 10.17 5.12 11.39
N GLU A 139 11.26 4.67 10.80
CA GLU A 139 11.22 3.77 9.64
C GLU A 139 11.25 2.32 10.16
N LEU A 140 10.39 1.44 9.61
CA LEU A 140 10.37 0.02 10.00
C LEU A 140 11.56 -0.72 9.39
N PHE A 141 11.83 -0.46 8.11
CA PHE A 141 12.93 -1.08 7.40
C PHE A 141 13.38 -0.23 6.21
N LYS A 142 14.62 -0.47 5.76
CA LYS A 142 15.11 0.06 4.49
C LYS A 142 14.51 -0.76 3.35
N SER A 143 13.87 -0.10 2.39
CA SER A 143 13.45 -0.71 1.14
C SER A 143 14.61 -0.71 0.14
N THR A 144 14.87 -1.85 -0.49
CA THR A 144 15.87 -2.00 -1.55
C THR A 144 15.17 -2.20 -2.88
N ARG A 145 15.64 -1.50 -3.92
CA ARG A 145 15.12 -1.69 -5.27
C ARG A 145 15.58 -3.05 -5.78
N ILE A 146 14.64 -3.88 -6.20
CA ILE A 146 14.94 -5.16 -6.84
C ILE A 146 15.60 -4.86 -8.19
N SER A 147 16.76 -5.47 -8.46
CA SER A 147 17.40 -5.38 -9.77
C SER A 147 16.53 -6.08 -10.81
N ARG A 148 16.38 -5.47 -11.99
CA ARG A 148 15.73 -6.15 -13.10
C ARG A 148 16.55 -7.37 -13.49
N SER A 149 15.89 -8.52 -13.59
CA SER A 149 16.43 -9.74 -14.17
C SER A 149 15.86 -9.93 -15.57
N ASP A 150 16.54 -10.74 -16.40
CA ASP A 150 15.99 -11.16 -17.68
C ASP A 150 14.69 -11.95 -17.46
N VAL A 151 13.68 -11.64 -18.26
CA VAL A 151 12.36 -12.27 -18.19
C VAL A 151 12.25 -13.32 -19.28
N ASN A 152 12.24 -14.59 -18.88
CA ASN A 152 12.16 -15.71 -19.83
C ASN A 152 10.73 -16.25 -20.01
N LYS A 153 9.75 -15.71 -19.29
CA LYS A 153 8.35 -16.13 -19.35
C LYS A 153 7.41 -14.93 -19.31
N LEU A 154 6.42 -14.95 -20.19
CA LEU A 154 5.38 -13.93 -20.27
C LEU A 154 4.05 -14.54 -19.84
N VAL A 155 3.35 -13.86 -18.93
CA VAL A 155 1.95 -14.14 -18.61
C VAL A 155 1.12 -13.00 -19.17
N SER A 156 0.07 -13.35 -19.92
CA SER A 156 -0.91 -12.38 -20.39
C SER A 156 -2.01 -12.25 -19.36
N VAL A 157 -2.26 -11.03 -18.90
CA VAL A 157 -3.39 -10.68 -18.03
C VAL A 157 -4.35 -9.79 -18.83
N SER A 158 -5.65 -10.03 -18.71
CA SER A 158 -6.67 -9.22 -19.37
C SER A 158 -7.11 -8.07 -18.47
N ILE A 159 -7.23 -6.87 -19.06
CA ILE A 159 -7.75 -5.69 -18.36
C ILE A 159 -9.28 -5.66 -18.53
N SER A 160 -10.00 -5.44 -17.43
CA SER A 160 -11.44 -5.20 -17.44
C SER A 160 -11.74 -3.70 -17.46
N GLY A 161 -12.89 -3.30 -18.00
CA GLY A 161 -13.35 -1.91 -17.90
C GLY A 161 -13.46 -1.41 -16.44
N SER A 162 -13.71 -2.32 -15.50
CA SER A 162 -13.76 -2.04 -14.05
C SER A 162 -12.40 -1.72 -13.42
N ASP A 163 -11.29 -1.93 -14.14
CA ASP A 163 -9.95 -1.65 -13.63
C ASP A 163 -9.59 -0.16 -13.71
N PHE A 164 -10.37 0.61 -14.47
CA PHE A 164 -10.25 2.05 -14.58
C PHE A 164 -11.11 2.75 -13.52
N ASP A 165 -10.51 3.71 -12.83
CA ASP A 165 -11.24 4.61 -11.95
C ASP A 165 -12.00 5.69 -12.76
N GLN A 166 -12.73 6.55 -12.04
CA GLN A 166 -13.48 7.67 -12.64
C GLN A 166 -12.56 8.67 -13.35
N ASN A 167 -11.27 8.70 -13.01
CA ASN A 167 -10.25 9.53 -13.63
C ASN A 167 -9.59 8.87 -14.85
N LYS A 168 -10.08 7.69 -15.27
CA LYS A 168 -9.54 6.86 -16.35
C LYS A 168 -8.10 6.39 -16.11
N HIS A 169 -7.68 6.33 -14.85
CA HIS A 169 -6.42 5.74 -14.45
C HIS A 169 -6.65 4.33 -13.90
N ILE A 170 -5.69 3.44 -14.16
CA ILE A 170 -5.71 2.11 -13.56
C ILE A 170 -5.34 2.23 -12.09
N ASN A 171 -6.16 1.69 -11.21
CA ASN A 171 -5.91 1.73 -9.77
C ASN A 171 -4.60 0.98 -9.43
N ASN A 172 -3.80 1.53 -8.50
CA ASN A 172 -2.53 0.92 -8.09
C ASN A 172 -2.66 -0.57 -7.68
N SER A 173 -3.76 -0.92 -7.01
CA SER A 173 -4.04 -2.30 -6.57
C SER A 173 -4.22 -3.28 -7.73
N VAL A 174 -4.65 -2.83 -8.92
CA VAL A 174 -4.80 -3.69 -10.11
C VAL A 174 -3.44 -4.21 -10.57
N TYR A 175 -2.38 -3.39 -10.50
CA TYR A 175 -1.03 -3.85 -10.84
C TYR A 175 -0.55 -4.94 -9.88
N ILE A 176 -0.89 -4.84 -8.58
CA ILE A 176 -0.60 -5.88 -7.59
C ILE A 176 -1.35 -7.15 -7.94
N ARG A 177 -2.64 -7.04 -8.29
CA ARG A 177 -3.46 -8.18 -8.72
C ARG A 177 -2.85 -8.92 -9.91
N TRP A 178 -2.37 -8.21 -10.92
CA TRP A 178 -1.72 -8.83 -12.09
C TRP A 178 -0.43 -9.57 -11.72
N ILE A 179 0.36 -9.03 -10.80
CA ILE A 179 1.57 -9.71 -10.31
C ILE A 179 1.19 -10.99 -9.56
N GLU A 180 0.20 -10.93 -8.67
CA GLU A 180 -0.28 -12.09 -7.93
C GLU A 180 -0.87 -13.16 -8.86
N GLU A 181 -1.68 -12.76 -9.84
CA GLU A 181 -2.25 -13.66 -10.85
C GLU A 181 -1.16 -14.35 -11.68
N ALA A 182 -0.14 -13.60 -12.11
CA ALA A 182 0.98 -14.17 -12.85
C ALA A 182 1.76 -15.21 -12.03
N ILE A 183 2.02 -14.92 -10.75
CA ILE A 183 2.68 -15.86 -9.83
C ILE A 183 1.79 -17.10 -9.62
N TYR A 184 0.50 -16.91 -9.36
CA TYR A 184 -0.43 -18.00 -9.11
C TYR A 184 -0.57 -18.95 -10.31
N LEU A 185 -0.69 -18.39 -11.52
CA LEU A 185 -0.75 -19.17 -12.77
C LEU A 185 0.54 -19.97 -13.00
N GLU A 186 1.71 -19.39 -12.71
CA GLU A 186 2.97 -20.12 -12.81
C GLU A 186 3.05 -21.25 -11.76
N MET A 187 2.68 -21.00 -10.50
CA MET A 187 2.71 -22.02 -9.45
C MET A 187 1.77 -23.19 -9.76
N LYS A 188 0.55 -22.93 -10.24
CA LYS A 188 -0.41 -23.98 -10.60
C LYS A 188 0.07 -24.89 -11.73
N ARG A 189 0.86 -24.38 -12.67
CA ARG A 189 1.40 -25.19 -13.79
C ARG A 189 2.41 -26.25 -13.33
N HIS A 190 3.00 -26.10 -12.14
CA HIS A 190 3.96 -27.06 -11.57
C HIS A 190 3.31 -28.07 -10.61
N ILE A 191 2.00 -27.96 -10.35
CA ILE A 191 1.24 -28.98 -9.64
C ILE A 191 0.76 -29.99 -10.69
N LYS A 192 1.57 -31.02 -10.95
CA LYS A 192 1.12 -32.20 -11.72
C LYS A 192 0.19 -33.01 -10.83
N PHE A 193 -1.05 -33.21 -11.27
CA PHE A 193 -1.91 -34.30 -10.78
C PHE A 193 -1.39 -35.64 -11.29
#